data_AF-A0A7S4NPH0-F1
#
_entry.id   AF-A0A7S4NPH0-F1
#
_cell.length_a   1.000
_cell.length_b   1.000
_cell.length_c   1.000
_cell.angle_alpha   90.00
_cell.angle_beta   90.00
_cell.angle_gamma   90.00
#
_symmetry.space_group_name_H-M   'P 1'
#
loop_
_entity.id
_entity.type
_entity.pdbx_description
1 polymer ?
#
loop_
_entity_poly.entity_id
_entity_poly.type
_entity_poly.pdbx_seq_one_letter_code
_entity_poly.pdbx_strand_id
1 'polypeptide(L)'
;MSSKETAWAMAAGMGIAALIGGGSYMLGMQAAKAPHPREKEKEDEHTNEPFRVPRPSIESHESAPALISDDVVNVKISKIKPVISPTILVEELSSDLAYSTVKTARKCIGDILSGNDDRLLVVVGPCSIHDPSSALDYANRLVKLAEKLSNDLLVVMRVYFEKPRTTVGWKGLINDPDLDGSHNINKGIRLARRILLDINKLGMPCGCEFLDTISPQYLADLVSWGAIGARTTESQVHRELASGLSMPVGFKNGTSGDVQIASDAIKASLFPHCFLSVTSQGTVAIVTTKGNDDCHLILRGGGSGPNYDKKSVADAVSILEKSKLEPRNRKVVVDCSHGNSRKQHKNQPLVAKDIAEQISEGGRSIFGVMIESNIEEGNQPEPSKNGGMVKFF
;
A
#
# COMPACT_ATOMS: atom_id res chain seq x y z
N MET A 1 -15.00 2.69 57.98
CA MET A 1 -15.16 3.37 59.27
C MET A 1 -14.03 4.38 59.43
N SER A 2 -14.39 5.66 59.60
CA SER A 2 -13.65 6.80 60.17
C SER A 2 -12.25 7.10 59.61
N SER A 3 -12.05 8.10 58.74
CA SER A 3 -12.11 9.56 58.98
C SER A 3 -11.14 10.06 60.05
N LYS A 4 -10.26 10.98 59.65
CA LYS A 4 -9.85 12.16 60.43
C LYS A 4 -9.24 13.21 59.50
N GLU A 5 -10.01 14.26 59.32
CA GLU A 5 -9.67 15.56 58.75
C GLU A 5 -8.79 16.35 59.72
N THR A 6 -7.97 17.26 59.20
CA THR A 6 -7.93 18.66 59.70
C THR A 6 -7.36 19.59 58.64
N ALA A 7 -8.11 20.65 58.38
CA ALA A 7 -7.85 21.74 57.44
C ALA A 7 -7.23 22.98 58.13
N TRP A 8 -7.21 24.09 57.38
CA TRP A 8 -6.92 25.52 57.68
C TRP A 8 -5.57 26.02 57.13
N ALA A 9 -5.43 27.19 56.47
CA ALA A 9 -6.32 28.17 55.82
C ALA A 9 -5.43 29.24 55.11
N MET A 10 -5.88 29.79 53.97
CA MET A 10 -5.77 31.20 53.47
C MET A 10 -4.38 31.91 53.38
N ALA A 11 -4.02 32.80 52.43
CA ALA A 11 -4.72 33.72 51.53
C ALA A 11 -3.78 34.30 50.42
N ALA A 12 -4.38 34.82 49.33
CA ALA A 12 -4.02 36.00 48.49
C ALA A 12 -2.60 36.12 47.86
N GLY A 13 -2.35 36.60 46.64
CA GLY A 13 -3.12 37.43 45.70
C GLY A 13 -2.26 38.63 45.24
N MET A 14 -2.16 38.85 43.91
CA MET A 14 -1.70 40.05 43.17
C MET A 14 -0.20 40.27 42.86
N GLY A 15 0.07 40.65 41.59
CA GLY A 15 1.29 41.34 41.17
C GLY A 15 1.60 41.28 39.66
N ILE A 16 0.97 42.16 38.86
CA ILE A 16 1.32 42.47 37.46
C ILE A 16 2.46 43.51 37.46
N ALA A 17 3.46 43.38 36.59
CA ALA A 17 4.25 44.52 36.08
C ALA A 17 4.88 44.21 34.70
N ALA A 18 4.52 45.02 33.71
CA ALA A 18 5.13 45.10 32.39
C ALA A 18 6.32 46.07 32.42
N LEU A 19 7.34 45.83 31.59
CA LEU A 19 8.41 46.79 31.29
C LEU A 19 8.56 46.91 29.76
N ILE A 20 8.31 48.13 29.27
CA ILE A 20 8.57 48.61 27.91
C ILE A 20 9.80 49.52 27.98
N GLY A 21 10.66 49.44 26.97
CA GLY A 21 11.63 50.48 26.58
C GLY A 21 12.29 50.04 25.27
N GLY A 22 12.41 50.81 24.22
CA GLY A 22 12.32 52.26 24.04
C GLY A 22 13.46 52.66 23.11
N GLY A 23 13.16 53.22 21.94
CA GLY A 23 14.14 53.58 20.91
C GLY A 23 13.62 54.62 19.91
N SER A 24 13.51 55.86 20.39
CA SER A 24 13.44 57.17 19.72
C SER A 24 14.49 57.35 18.59
N TYR A 25 14.50 58.30 17.66
CA TYR A 25 13.66 59.38 17.07
C TYR A 25 14.58 59.98 15.96
N MET A 26 14.06 60.53 14.86
CA MET A 26 14.56 61.82 14.31
C MET A 26 13.66 62.38 13.22
N LEU A 27 13.30 63.65 13.43
CA LEU A 27 12.41 64.50 12.66
C LEU A 27 13.03 64.95 11.33
N GLY A 28 12.15 65.17 10.34
CA GLY A 28 12.37 66.13 9.25
C GLY A 28 11.03 66.76 8.85
N MET A 29 10.67 67.90 9.44
CA MET A 29 9.58 68.75 8.95
C MET A 29 10.08 69.58 7.76
N GLN A 30 9.45 69.41 6.60
CA GLN A 30 9.47 70.41 5.52
C GLN A 30 8.03 70.73 5.10
N ALA A 31 7.85 72.01 4.79
CA ALA A 31 6.58 72.73 4.73
C ALA A 31 5.59 72.22 3.68
N ALA A 32 4.30 72.30 4.04
CA ALA A 32 3.16 71.90 3.23
C ALA A 32 3.00 72.75 1.96
N LYS A 33 2.95 72.08 0.80
CA LYS A 33 2.24 72.53 -0.40
C LYS A 33 1.01 71.62 -0.57
N ALA A 34 -0.17 72.21 -0.68
CA ALA A 34 -1.43 71.50 -0.89
C ALA A 34 -1.42 70.75 -2.23
N PRO A 35 -1.76 69.44 -2.27
CA PRO A 35 -2.03 68.75 -3.53
C PRO A 35 -3.54 68.62 -3.81
N HIS A 36 -3.83 68.61 -5.12
CA HIS A 36 -5.11 68.47 -5.80
C HIS A 36 -6.07 67.39 -5.24
N PRO A 37 -7.39 67.54 -5.43
CA PRO A 37 -8.37 66.57 -4.97
C PRO A 37 -8.20 65.22 -5.68
N ARG A 38 -8.06 64.16 -4.88
CA ARG A 38 -8.04 62.76 -5.32
C ARG A 38 -9.38 62.37 -5.92
N GLU A 39 -9.34 61.70 -7.07
CA GLU A 39 -10.47 60.97 -7.64
C GLU A 39 -10.97 59.93 -6.62
N LYS A 40 -12.28 59.82 -6.47
CA LYS A 40 -12.92 58.81 -5.61
C LYS A 40 -12.69 57.43 -6.23
N GLU A 41 -11.82 56.64 -5.62
CA GLU A 41 -11.82 55.18 -5.80
C GLU A 41 -13.20 54.66 -5.35
N LYS A 42 -13.88 53.93 -6.24
CA LYS A 42 -15.10 53.19 -5.89
C LYS A 42 -14.68 52.02 -5.01
N GLU A 43 -15.09 52.04 -3.74
CA GLU A 43 -15.10 50.86 -2.90
C GLU A 43 -16.11 49.88 -3.52
N ASP A 44 -15.62 48.83 -4.17
CA ASP A 44 -16.42 47.66 -4.51
C ASP A 44 -16.75 46.95 -3.20
N GLU A 45 -17.99 47.10 -2.71
CA GLU A 45 -18.57 46.26 -1.67
C GLU A 45 -18.57 44.80 -2.17
N HIS A 46 -17.48 44.07 -1.89
CA HIS A 46 -17.48 42.61 -1.91
C HIS A 46 -18.41 42.13 -0.81
N THR A 47 -19.69 41.98 -1.16
CA THR A 47 -20.67 41.27 -0.36
C THR A 47 -20.12 39.88 -0.06
N ASN A 48 -19.71 39.68 1.20
CA ASN A 48 -19.20 38.42 1.72
C ASN A 48 -20.39 37.46 1.98
N GLU A 49 -21.27 37.32 0.98
CA GLU A 49 -22.38 36.38 1.00
C GLU A 49 -21.78 34.97 0.95
N PRO A 50 -22.09 34.08 1.92
CA PRO A 50 -21.60 32.72 1.87
C PRO A 50 -22.11 32.07 0.59
N PHE A 51 -21.22 31.46 -0.20
CA PHE A 51 -21.58 30.73 -1.41
C PHE A 51 -22.66 29.70 -1.08
N ARG A 52 -23.91 30.00 -1.45
CA ARG A 52 -25.07 29.11 -1.29
C ARG A 52 -25.37 28.49 -2.63
N VAL A 53 -25.47 27.16 -2.66
CA VAL A 53 -26.03 26.45 -3.80
C VAL A 53 -27.45 27.00 -4.03
N PRO A 54 -27.76 27.57 -5.22
CA PRO A 54 -29.08 28.11 -5.50
C PRO A 54 -30.15 27.03 -5.32
N ARG A 55 -31.27 27.36 -4.66
CA ARG A 55 -32.41 26.44 -4.60
C ARG A 55 -33.08 26.40 -5.98
N PRO A 56 -33.27 25.21 -6.58
CA PRO A 56 -33.95 25.11 -7.86
C PRO A 56 -35.41 25.57 -7.73
N SER A 57 -35.92 26.26 -8.75
CA SER A 57 -37.35 26.49 -8.95
C SER A 57 -37.99 25.17 -9.38
N ILE A 58 -38.94 24.65 -8.60
CA ILE A 58 -39.64 23.41 -8.95
C ILE A 58 -40.66 23.75 -10.04
N GLU A 59 -40.35 23.44 -11.29
CA GLU A 59 -41.34 23.41 -12.37
C GLU A 59 -42.01 22.03 -12.42
N SER A 60 -43.33 22.01 -12.39
CA SER A 60 -44.14 20.78 -12.36
C SER A 60 -44.18 20.14 -13.75
N HIS A 61 -43.35 19.12 -13.98
CA HIS A 61 -43.45 18.28 -15.17
C HIS A 61 -44.07 16.92 -14.82
N GLU A 62 -45.24 16.64 -15.43
CA GLU A 62 -45.97 15.37 -15.38
C GLU A 62 -45.28 14.30 -16.25
N SER A 63 -44.11 13.83 -15.84
CA SER A 63 -43.53 12.60 -16.36
C SER A 63 -43.21 11.66 -15.21
N ALA A 64 -43.40 10.35 -15.40
CA ALA A 64 -43.02 9.36 -14.40
C ALA A 64 -41.54 9.55 -14.07
N PRO A 65 -41.18 9.83 -12.80
CA PRO A 65 -39.81 10.18 -12.46
C PRO A 65 -38.91 8.98 -12.79
N ALA A 66 -37.84 9.22 -13.55
CA ALA A 66 -36.69 8.34 -13.49
C ALA A 66 -36.29 8.21 -12.01
N LEU A 67 -36.00 6.98 -11.54
CA LEU A 67 -35.72 6.73 -10.11
C LEU A 67 -34.62 7.65 -9.56
N ILE A 68 -33.67 8.07 -10.42
CA ILE A 68 -32.71 9.15 -10.19
C ILE A 68 -32.42 9.83 -11.54
N SER A 69 -32.17 11.14 -11.55
CA SER A 69 -31.84 11.89 -12.77
C SER A 69 -30.38 11.67 -13.23
N ASP A 70 -30.17 11.53 -14.54
CA ASP A 70 -28.86 11.29 -15.16
C ASP A 70 -27.89 12.49 -15.05
N ASP A 71 -28.39 13.68 -14.75
CA ASP A 71 -27.59 14.86 -14.42
C ASP A 71 -27.13 14.91 -12.95
N VAL A 72 -27.62 13.97 -12.12
CA VAL A 72 -27.20 13.78 -10.72
C VAL A 72 -26.29 12.56 -10.58
N VAL A 73 -26.57 11.48 -11.32
CA VAL A 73 -25.85 10.21 -11.20
C VAL A 73 -25.08 9.90 -12.49
N ASN A 74 -23.87 9.35 -12.35
CA ASN A 74 -23.04 8.89 -13.47
C ASN A 74 -22.60 9.98 -14.47
N VAL A 75 -22.74 11.27 -14.16
CA VAL A 75 -22.31 12.40 -15.02
C VAL A 75 -20.83 12.37 -15.45
N LYS A 76 -19.97 11.66 -14.70
CA LYS A 76 -18.54 11.46 -15.02
C LYS A 76 -18.20 10.01 -15.41
N ILE A 77 -19.20 9.16 -15.65
CA ILE A 77 -19.03 7.75 -16.01
C ILE A 77 -19.31 7.57 -17.50
N SER A 78 -18.27 7.22 -18.27
CA SER A 78 -18.42 7.02 -19.72
C SER A 78 -19.06 5.69 -20.08
N LYS A 79 -18.80 4.64 -19.28
CA LYS A 79 -19.31 3.27 -19.52
C LYS A 79 -19.20 2.42 -18.26
N ILE A 80 -20.18 1.53 -18.07
CA ILE A 80 -20.15 0.46 -17.07
C ILE A 80 -20.19 -0.88 -17.82
N LYS A 81 -19.32 -1.82 -17.44
CA LYS A 81 -19.30 -3.18 -17.98
C LYS A 81 -19.30 -4.17 -16.82
N PRO A 82 -20.01 -5.30 -16.93
CA PRO A 82 -19.93 -6.36 -15.93
C PRO A 82 -18.57 -7.05 -15.96
N VAL A 83 -18.14 -7.52 -14.80
CA VAL A 83 -16.97 -8.40 -14.63
C VAL A 83 -17.48 -9.81 -14.32
N ILE A 84 -16.81 -10.83 -14.83
CA ILE A 84 -17.09 -12.24 -14.53
C ILE A 84 -17.12 -12.45 -13.01
N SER A 85 -18.02 -13.29 -12.48
CA SER A 85 -18.05 -13.51 -11.03
C SER A 85 -16.82 -14.32 -10.56
N PRO A 86 -16.34 -14.10 -9.33
CA PRO A 86 -15.24 -14.88 -8.78
C PRO A 86 -15.47 -16.40 -8.83
N THR A 87 -16.67 -16.88 -8.47
CA THR A 87 -17.00 -18.31 -8.44
C THR A 87 -16.79 -18.98 -9.79
N ILE A 88 -17.26 -18.37 -10.89
CA ILE A 88 -17.10 -18.94 -12.24
C ILE A 88 -15.60 -19.08 -12.56
N LEU A 89 -14.82 -18.05 -12.25
CA LEU A 89 -13.40 -18.07 -12.55
C LEU A 89 -12.63 -19.08 -11.68
N VAL A 90 -13.02 -19.25 -10.41
CA VAL A 90 -12.46 -20.27 -9.51
C VAL A 90 -12.78 -21.67 -10.01
N GLU A 91 -14.01 -21.92 -10.45
CA GLU A 91 -14.43 -23.21 -10.99
C GLU A 91 -13.64 -23.59 -12.24
N GLU A 92 -13.46 -22.67 -13.17
CA GLU A 92 -12.68 -22.88 -14.41
C GLU A 92 -11.17 -23.05 -14.15
N LEU A 93 -10.64 -22.45 -13.08
CA LEU A 93 -9.22 -22.34 -12.78
C LEU A 93 -8.91 -22.75 -11.33
N SER A 94 -9.21 -24.00 -11.00
CA SER A 94 -8.90 -24.64 -9.71
C SER A 94 -7.83 -25.73 -9.85
N SER A 95 -7.13 -26.04 -8.76
CA SER A 95 -6.14 -27.12 -8.71
C SER A 95 -5.76 -27.47 -7.29
N ASP A 96 -6.02 -28.70 -6.86
CA ASP A 96 -5.64 -29.20 -5.52
C ASP A 96 -4.14 -29.11 -5.25
N LEU A 97 -3.32 -29.40 -6.27
CA LEU A 97 -1.87 -29.27 -6.18
C LEU A 97 -1.44 -27.83 -5.85
N ALA A 98 -2.05 -26.84 -6.51
CA ALA A 98 -1.75 -25.43 -6.26
C ALA A 98 -2.18 -25.02 -4.84
N TYR A 99 -3.37 -25.46 -4.40
CA TYR A 99 -3.86 -25.21 -3.06
C TYR A 99 -2.98 -25.85 -1.97
N SER A 100 -2.41 -27.02 -2.24
CA SER A 100 -1.46 -27.68 -1.34
C SER A 100 -0.19 -26.84 -1.16
N THR A 101 0.38 -26.33 -2.27
CA THR A 101 1.53 -25.39 -2.24
C THR A 101 1.22 -24.17 -1.39
N VAL A 102 0.06 -23.53 -1.63
CA VAL A 102 -0.34 -22.32 -0.91
C VAL A 102 -0.52 -22.58 0.58
N LYS A 103 -1.25 -23.64 0.95
CA LYS A 103 -1.52 -23.98 2.35
C LYS A 103 -0.22 -24.24 3.12
N THR A 104 0.69 -24.99 2.50
CA THR A 104 1.99 -25.32 3.08
C THR A 104 2.84 -24.05 3.26
N ALA A 105 2.94 -23.24 2.21
CA ALA A 105 3.74 -22.02 2.25
C ALA A 105 3.22 -21.01 3.27
N ARG A 106 1.90 -20.80 3.38
CA ARG A 106 1.31 -19.92 4.40
C ARG A 106 1.70 -20.34 5.82
N LYS A 107 1.63 -21.65 6.11
CA LYS A 107 2.07 -22.19 7.40
C LYS A 107 3.56 -21.90 7.63
N CYS A 108 4.42 -22.22 6.67
CA CYS A 108 5.86 -21.98 6.81
C CYS A 108 6.20 -20.50 7.00
N ILE A 109 5.54 -19.58 6.28
CA ILE A 109 5.74 -18.14 6.47
C ILE A 109 5.32 -17.73 7.89
N GLY A 110 4.19 -18.24 8.39
CA GLY A 110 3.75 -17.99 9.76
C GLY A 110 4.71 -18.54 10.81
N ASP A 111 5.31 -19.71 10.57
CA ASP A 111 6.30 -20.32 11.45
C ASP A 111 7.59 -19.48 11.50
N ILE A 112 8.11 -19.01 10.36
CA ILE A 112 9.27 -18.12 10.28
C ILE A 112 8.98 -16.79 10.98
N LEU A 113 7.82 -16.17 10.70
CA LEU A 113 7.40 -14.92 11.32
C LEU A 113 7.34 -15.04 12.85
N SER A 114 6.91 -16.19 13.36
CA SER A 114 6.80 -16.46 14.79
C SER A 114 8.12 -16.91 15.43
N GLY A 115 9.15 -17.19 14.63
CA GLY A 115 10.46 -17.68 15.09
C GLY A 115 10.50 -19.18 15.41
N ASN A 116 9.53 -19.96 14.91
CA ASN A 116 9.49 -21.42 15.03
C ASN A 116 10.30 -22.14 13.93
N ASP A 117 10.71 -21.39 12.91
CA ASP A 117 11.53 -21.81 11.78
C ASP A 117 12.59 -20.71 11.59
N ASP A 118 13.87 -21.08 11.50
CA ASP A 118 15.00 -20.15 11.45
C ASP A 118 15.41 -19.76 10.02
N ARG A 119 14.71 -20.28 9.01
CA ARG A 119 14.91 -19.89 7.61
C ARG A 119 14.53 -18.44 7.36
N LEU A 120 15.11 -17.87 6.31
CA LEU A 120 14.78 -16.52 5.84
C LEU A 120 13.70 -16.56 4.75
N LEU A 121 12.65 -15.76 4.90
CA LEU A 121 11.67 -15.53 3.82
C LEU A 121 12.31 -14.70 2.70
N VAL A 122 12.24 -15.16 1.45
CA VAL A 122 12.75 -14.42 0.28
C VAL A 122 11.63 -14.23 -0.73
N VAL A 123 11.08 -13.01 -0.79
CA VAL A 123 10.06 -12.62 -1.79
C VAL A 123 10.77 -12.04 -3.01
N VAL A 124 10.89 -12.82 -4.08
CA VAL A 124 11.77 -12.49 -5.22
C VAL A 124 11.11 -12.73 -6.57
N GLY A 125 11.27 -11.80 -7.49
CA GLY A 125 10.70 -11.91 -8.84
C GLY A 125 10.47 -10.56 -9.52
N PRO A 126 9.79 -10.54 -10.68
CA PRO A 126 9.67 -9.33 -11.48
C PRO A 126 8.98 -8.17 -10.76
N CYS A 127 9.32 -6.94 -11.11
CA CYS A 127 8.64 -5.74 -10.59
C CYS A 127 7.12 -5.81 -10.84
N SER A 128 6.75 -6.22 -12.05
CA SER A 128 5.38 -6.51 -12.48
C SER A 128 5.37 -7.53 -13.62
N ILE A 129 4.40 -8.44 -13.64
CA ILE A 129 4.20 -9.43 -14.69
C ILE A 129 3.38 -8.83 -15.83
N HIS A 130 3.91 -8.89 -17.05
CA HIS A 130 3.25 -8.43 -18.29
C HIS A 130 3.11 -9.56 -19.32
N ASP A 131 3.99 -10.56 -19.28
CA ASP A 131 3.97 -11.72 -20.17
C ASP A 131 3.86 -13.02 -19.35
N PRO A 132 2.78 -13.81 -19.52
CA PRO A 132 2.62 -15.11 -18.86
C PRO A 132 3.75 -16.10 -19.16
N SER A 133 4.30 -16.09 -20.38
CA SER A 133 5.30 -17.08 -20.79
C SER A 133 6.65 -16.84 -20.10
N SER A 134 7.11 -15.59 -20.08
CA SER A 134 8.29 -15.17 -19.32
C SER A 134 8.12 -15.40 -17.81
N ALA A 135 6.92 -15.20 -17.26
CA ALA A 135 6.64 -15.48 -15.85
C ALA A 135 6.85 -16.96 -15.52
N LEU A 136 6.40 -17.87 -16.38
CA LEU A 136 6.59 -19.31 -16.20
C LEU A 136 8.03 -19.75 -16.45
N ASP A 137 8.76 -19.18 -17.41
CA ASP A 137 10.20 -19.47 -17.56
C ASP A 137 10.96 -19.05 -16.29
N TYR A 138 10.72 -17.84 -15.79
CA TYR A 138 11.31 -17.37 -14.54
C TYR A 138 10.99 -18.31 -13.37
N ALA A 139 9.72 -18.74 -13.23
CA ALA A 139 9.30 -19.66 -12.18
C ALA A 139 10.03 -21.02 -12.26
N ASN A 140 10.16 -21.60 -13.47
CA ASN A 140 10.87 -22.87 -13.67
C ASN A 140 12.35 -22.79 -13.30
N ARG A 141 12.99 -21.64 -13.50
CA ARG A 141 14.37 -21.40 -13.05
C ARG A 141 14.43 -21.23 -11.53
N LEU A 142 13.48 -20.49 -10.95
CA LEU A 142 13.44 -20.20 -9.52
C LEU A 142 13.16 -21.44 -8.67
N VAL A 143 12.31 -22.38 -9.12
CA VAL A 143 12.02 -23.64 -8.41
C VAL A 143 13.31 -24.41 -8.12
N LYS A 144 14.18 -24.58 -9.12
CA LYS A 144 15.46 -25.30 -8.97
C LYS A 144 16.36 -24.63 -7.92
N LEU A 145 16.35 -23.31 -7.84
CA LEU A 145 17.13 -22.56 -6.86
C LEU A 145 16.51 -22.67 -5.46
N ALA A 146 15.18 -22.60 -5.36
CA ALA A 146 14.45 -22.75 -4.11
C ALA A 146 14.66 -24.13 -3.49
N GLU A 147 14.66 -25.20 -4.29
CA GLU A 147 15.00 -26.56 -3.85
C GLU A 147 16.43 -26.64 -3.32
N LYS A 148 17.39 -26.04 -4.03
CA LYS A 148 18.80 -26.05 -3.61
C LYS A 148 19.04 -25.32 -2.28
N LEU A 149 18.25 -24.28 -1.99
CA LEU A 149 18.42 -23.39 -0.83
C LEU A 149 17.39 -23.65 0.27
N SER A 150 16.60 -24.72 0.18
CA SER A 150 15.41 -24.93 1.01
C SER A 150 15.68 -25.10 2.50
N ASN A 151 16.92 -25.44 2.87
CA ASN A 151 17.36 -25.60 4.26
C ASN A 151 17.48 -24.25 4.97
N ASP A 152 17.80 -23.18 4.25
CA ASP A 152 18.09 -21.87 4.83
C ASP A 152 17.06 -20.81 4.39
N LEU A 153 16.42 -20.99 3.24
CA LEU A 153 15.52 -20.00 2.63
C LEU A 153 14.14 -20.60 2.34
N LEU A 154 13.10 -19.82 2.63
CA LEU A 154 11.77 -20.01 2.08
C LEU A 154 11.55 -19.02 0.94
N VAL A 155 11.70 -19.50 -0.30
CA VAL A 155 11.53 -18.68 -1.49
C VAL A 155 10.05 -18.57 -1.87
N VAL A 156 9.58 -17.35 -2.07
CA VAL A 156 8.24 -17.01 -2.57
C VAL A 156 8.42 -16.16 -3.82
N MET A 157 7.84 -16.58 -4.94
CA MET A 157 7.90 -15.82 -6.18
C MET A 157 7.04 -14.56 -6.06
N ARG A 158 7.63 -13.40 -6.35
CA ARG A 158 6.91 -12.13 -6.48
C ARG A 158 6.10 -12.14 -7.79
N VAL A 159 4.77 -12.12 -7.69
CA VAL A 159 3.83 -12.14 -8.82
C VAL A 159 2.87 -10.95 -8.72
N TYR A 160 3.34 -9.78 -9.16
CA TYR A 160 2.58 -8.52 -9.06
C TYR A 160 2.01 -8.17 -10.43
N PHE A 161 0.71 -7.95 -10.53
CA PHE A 161 0.07 -7.66 -11.82
C PHE A 161 0.01 -6.18 -12.15
N GLU A 162 0.16 -5.32 -11.15
CA GLU A 162 -0.04 -3.90 -11.29
C GLU A 162 1.05 -3.12 -10.56
N LYS A 163 1.25 -1.87 -10.99
CA LYS A 163 2.12 -0.91 -10.31
C LYS A 163 1.30 0.35 -10.03
N PRO A 164 1.14 0.78 -8.78
CA PRO A 164 0.43 2.02 -8.48
C PRO A 164 1.20 3.22 -9.06
N ARG A 165 0.56 4.01 -9.93
CA ARG A 165 1.14 5.19 -10.60
C ARG A 165 0.32 6.44 -10.30
N THR A 166 1.03 7.56 -10.11
CA THR A 166 0.45 8.91 -10.04
C THR A 166 0.44 9.61 -11.40
N THR A 167 1.16 9.07 -12.39
CA THR A 167 1.20 9.55 -13.78
C THR A 167 0.57 8.53 -14.73
N VAL A 168 0.20 8.97 -15.93
CA VAL A 168 -0.32 8.10 -17.00
C VAL A 168 0.77 7.11 -17.43
N GLY A 169 0.40 5.85 -17.62
CA GLY A 169 1.24 4.73 -18.03
C GLY A 169 0.45 3.42 -17.96
N TRP A 170 1.05 2.30 -18.35
CA TRP A 170 0.40 0.99 -18.30
C TRP A 170 -0.14 0.68 -16.90
N LYS A 171 -1.38 0.21 -16.86
CA LYS A 171 -2.16 -0.03 -15.64
C LYS A 171 -1.95 -1.42 -15.04
N GLY A 172 -1.18 -2.28 -15.71
CA GLY A 172 -0.91 -3.64 -15.28
C GLY A 172 -1.75 -4.68 -16.03
N LEU A 173 -1.40 -5.95 -15.86
CA LEU A 173 -1.92 -7.08 -16.64
C LEU A 173 -3.43 -7.30 -16.42
N ILE A 174 -3.92 -7.08 -15.20
CA ILE A 174 -5.35 -7.21 -14.90
C ILE A 174 -6.13 -6.14 -15.67
N ASN A 175 -5.68 -4.89 -15.60
CA ASN A 175 -6.38 -3.78 -16.23
C ASN A 175 -6.23 -3.75 -17.75
N ASP A 176 -5.04 -4.02 -18.29
CA ASP A 176 -4.71 -3.86 -19.70
C ASP A 176 -3.79 -5.00 -20.18
N PRO A 177 -4.33 -6.22 -20.36
CA PRO A 177 -3.54 -7.42 -20.67
C PRO A 177 -2.89 -7.41 -22.05
N ASP A 178 -3.39 -6.56 -22.96
CA ASP A 178 -2.95 -6.49 -24.35
C ASP A 178 -1.96 -5.34 -24.61
N LEU A 179 -1.60 -4.57 -23.56
CA LEU A 179 -0.69 -3.42 -23.63
C LEU A 179 -1.13 -2.35 -24.66
N ASP A 180 -2.41 -2.28 -24.98
CA ASP A 180 -2.96 -1.43 -26.03
C ASP A 180 -3.95 -0.37 -25.50
N GLY A 181 -4.25 -0.38 -24.20
CA GLY A 181 -5.22 0.50 -23.56
C GLY A 181 -6.68 0.10 -23.80
N SER A 182 -6.95 -1.14 -24.25
CA SER A 182 -8.31 -1.66 -24.46
C SER A 182 -9.09 -1.90 -23.17
N HIS A 183 -8.37 -2.00 -22.04
CA HIS A 183 -8.91 -2.23 -20.71
C HIS A 183 -9.74 -3.52 -20.57
N ASN A 184 -9.26 -4.62 -21.14
CA ASN A 184 -9.95 -5.91 -21.11
C ASN A 184 -9.80 -6.65 -19.76
N ILE A 185 -10.47 -6.14 -18.72
CA ILE A 185 -10.35 -6.64 -17.35
C ILE A 185 -10.75 -8.12 -17.22
N ASN A 186 -11.80 -8.57 -17.91
CA ASN A 186 -12.23 -9.98 -17.88
C ASN A 186 -11.15 -10.93 -18.41
N LYS A 187 -10.42 -10.51 -19.46
CA LYS A 187 -9.25 -11.26 -19.95
C LYS A 187 -8.10 -11.18 -18.95
N GLY A 188 -7.81 -9.99 -18.43
CA GLY A 188 -6.68 -9.76 -17.51
C GLY A 188 -6.79 -10.55 -16.22
N ILE A 189 -7.97 -10.57 -15.58
CA ILE A 189 -8.17 -11.30 -14.32
C ILE A 189 -8.07 -12.82 -14.51
N ARG A 190 -8.53 -13.33 -15.65
CA ARG A 190 -8.38 -14.73 -16.06
C ARG A 190 -6.93 -15.11 -16.27
N LEU A 191 -6.16 -14.26 -16.95
CA LEU A 191 -4.72 -14.46 -17.14
C LEU A 191 -3.95 -14.41 -15.82
N ALA A 192 -4.24 -13.42 -14.97
CA ALA A 192 -3.62 -13.29 -13.65
C ALA A 192 -3.84 -14.56 -12.79
N ARG A 193 -5.08 -15.06 -12.74
CA ARG A 193 -5.40 -16.30 -12.02
C ARG A 193 -4.67 -17.51 -12.61
N ARG A 194 -4.66 -17.66 -13.93
CA ARG A 194 -3.95 -18.75 -14.62
C ARG A 194 -2.46 -18.74 -14.28
N ILE A 195 -1.81 -17.58 -14.30
CA ILE A 195 -0.39 -17.43 -13.95
C ILE A 195 -0.12 -17.90 -12.52
N LEU A 196 -0.90 -17.42 -11.54
CA LEU A 196 -0.76 -17.86 -10.15
C LEU A 196 -0.97 -19.37 -10.01
N LEU A 197 -1.99 -19.91 -10.68
CA LEU A 197 -2.33 -21.32 -10.64
C LEU A 197 -1.17 -22.18 -11.16
N ASP A 198 -0.64 -21.81 -12.34
CA ASP A 198 0.41 -22.57 -13.01
C ASP A 198 1.75 -22.47 -12.25
N ILE A 199 2.09 -21.32 -11.67
CA ILE A 199 3.28 -21.18 -10.81
C ILE A 199 3.16 -22.05 -9.54
N ASN A 200 2.01 -22.01 -8.85
CA ASN A 200 1.81 -22.84 -7.65
C ASN A 200 1.80 -24.35 -7.97
N LYS A 201 1.39 -24.76 -9.18
CA LYS A 201 1.48 -26.16 -9.65
C LYS A 201 2.93 -26.64 -9.80
N LEU A 202 3.88 -25.73 -10.01
CA LEU A 202 5.31 -26.05 -10.00
C LEU A 202 5.86 -26.22 -8.58
N GLY A 203 5.04 -26.08 -7.53
CA GLY A 203 5.49 -26.07 -6.14
C GLY A 203 6.05 -24.72 -5.68
N MET A 204 5.99 -23.67 -6.51
CA MET A 204 6.47 -22.33 -6.17
C MET A 204 5.36 -21.48 -5.56
N PRO A 205 5.43 -21.08 -4.28
CA PRO A 205 4.44 -20.19 -3.70
C PRO A 205 4.54 -18.77 -4.26
N CYS A 206 3.39 -18.11 -4.41
CA CYS A 206 3.30 -16.76 -4.96
C CYS A 206 3.05 -15.70 -3.88
N GLY A 207 3.72 -14.55 -4.00
CA GLY A 207 3.47 -13.33 -3.23
C GLY A 207 2.89 -12.22 -4.10
N CYS A 208 1.87 -11.51 -3.64
CA CYS A 208 1.16 -10.48 -4.41
C CYS A 208 0.93 -9.20 -3.58
N GLU A 209 0.82 -8.05 -4.24
CA GLU A 209 0.33 -6.81 -3.64
C GLU A 209 -1.16 -6.63 -3.96
N PHE A 210 -1.93 -6.25 -2.95
CA PHE A 210 -3.37 -6.00 -3.08
C PHE A 210 -3.62 -4.49 -3.13
N LEU A 211 -4.14 -4.02 -4.28
CA LEU A 211 -4.34 -2.59 -4.57
C LEU A 211 -5.80 -2.12 -4.44
N ASP A 212 -6.73 -3.06 -4.30
CA ASP A 212 -8.15 -2.83 -4.17
C ASP A 212 -8.82 -3.95 -3.35
N THR A 213 -10.10 -3.78 -3.03
CA THR A 213 -10.87 -4.69 -2.15
C THR A 213 -11.71 -5.72 -2.90
N ILE A 214 -11.59 -5.81 -4.22
CA ILE A 214 -12.36 -6.69 -5.11
C ILE A 214 -11.47 -7.80 -5.68
N SER A 215 -10.30 -7.46 -6.24
CA SER A 215 -9.35 -8.40 -6.83
C SER A 215 -8.94 -9.56 -5.91
N PRO A 216 -8.85 -9.42 -4.56
CA PRO A 216 -8.59 -10.55 -3.68
C PRO A 216 -9.61 -11.69 -3.83
N GLN A 217 -10.88 -11.40 -4.13
CA GLN A 217 -11.91 -12.45 -4.29
C GLN A 217 -11.61 -13.39 -5.47
N TYR A 218 -10.78 -12.95 -6.42
CA TYR A 218 -10.43 -13.73 -7.62
C TYR A 218 -9.08 -14.44 -7.52
N LEU A 219 -8.19 -13.99 -6.65
CA LEU A 219 -6.77 -14.35 -6.67
C LEU A 219 -6.22 -14.81 -5.32
N ALA A 220 -6.83 -14.38 -4.20
CA ALA A 220 -6.25 -14.57 -2.88
C ALA A 220 -6.11 -16.03 -2.47
N ASP A 221 -6.91 -16.95 -3.01
CA ASP A 221 -6.79 -18.39 -2.78
C ASP A 221 -5.49 -19.00 -3.35
N LEU A 222 -4.81 -18.29 -4.26
CA LEU A 222 -3.55 -18.71 -4.88
C LEU A 222 -2.32 -17.92 -4.38
N VAL A 223 -2.48 -17.09 -3.35
CA VAL A 223 -1.42 -16.23 -2.80
C VAL A 223 -1.00 -16.70 -1.42
N SER A 224 0.31 -16.86 -1.21
CA SER A 224 0.92 -17.35 0.04
C SER A 224 1.42 -16.23 0.94
N TRP A 225 1.72 -15.06 0.38
CA TRP A 225 2.16 -13.86 1.11
C TRP A 225 1.58 -12.59 0.46
N GLY A 226 1.02 -11.70 1.26
CA GLY A 226 0.40 -10.46 0.78
C GLY A 226 1.23 -9.23 1.11
N ALA A 227 1.14 -8.20 0.28
CA ALA A 227 1.64 -6.86 0.59
C ALA A 227 0.56 -5.79 0.46
N ILE A 228 0.59 -4.82 1.37
CA ILE A 228 -0.09 -3.54 1.22
C ILE A 228 0.95 -2.46 0.89
N GLY A 229 0.69 -1.76 -0.20
CA GLY A 229 1.58 -0.75 -0.74
C GLY A 229 1.78 0.45 0.18
N ALA A 230 2.90 1.15 0.00
CA ALA A 230 3.22 2.33 0.80
C ALA A 230 2.25 3.51 0.61
N ARG A 231 1.46 3.51 -0.47
CA ARG A 231 0.41 4.52 -0.74
C ARG A 231 -0.96 4.12 -0.20
N THR A 232 -1.13 2.86 0.18
CA THR A 232 -2.40 2.30 0.67
C THR A 232 -2.30 1.81 2.11
N THR A 233 -1.11 1.80 2.72
CA THR A 233 -0.90 1.41 4.12
C THR A 233 -1.69 2.30 5.10
N GLU A 234 -1.86 3.59 4.78
CA GLU A 234 -2.66 4.51 5.58
C GLU A 234 -4.18 4.37 5.32
N SER A 235 -4.57 3.68 4.24
CA SER A 235 -5.98 3.53 3.86
C SER A 235 -6.69 2.58 4.81
N GLN A 236 -7.74 3.09 5.44
CA GLN A 236 -8.59 2.30 6.33
C GLN A 236 -9.13 1.04 5.65
N VAL A 237 -9.64 1.16 4.42
CA VAL A 237 -10.20 0.02 3.67
C VAL A 237 -9.19 -1.09 3.42
N HIS A 238 -7.90 -0.74 3.27
CA HIS A 238 -6.83 -1.72 3.06
C HIS A 238 -6.41 -2.40 4.36
N ARG A 239 -6.50 -1.71 5.51
CA ARG A 239 -6.30 -2.30 6.84
C ARG A 239 -7.45 -3.27 7.16
N GLU A 240 -8.67 -2.88 6.85
CA GLU A 240 -9.86 -3.73 6.96
C GLU A 240 -9.74 -4.95 6.06
N LEU A 241 -9.33 -4.79 4.79
CA LEU A 241 -9.03 -5.90 3.89
C LEU A 241 -7.98 -6.85 4.49
N ALA A 242 -6.83 -6.32 4.93
CA ALA A 242 -5.73 -7.12 5.46
C ALA A 242 -6.12 -7.96 6.68
N SER A 243 -7.02 -7.44 7.53
CA SER A 243 -7.57 -8.18 8.67
C SER A 243 -8.40 -9.41 8.30
N GLY A 244 -8.83 -9.53 7.03
CA GLY A 244 -9.58 -10.67 6.51
C GLY A 244 -8.80 -11.55 5.53
N LEU A 245 -7.59 -11.15 5.15
CA LEU A 245 -6.75 -11.91 4.23
C LEU A 245 -6.24 -13.20 4.87
N SER A 246 -6.24 -14.29 4.11
CA SER A 246 -5.95 -15.64 4.62
C SER A 246 -4.46 -16.00 4.71
N MET A 247 -3.58 -15.05 4.43
CA MET A 247 -2.12 -15.21 4.40
C MET A 247 -1.45 -14.13 5.28
N PRO A 248 -0.18 -14.30 5.64
CA PRO A 248 0.61 -13.24 6.24
C PRO A 248 0.69 -12.00 5.35
N VAL A 249 0.56 -10.81 5.93
CA VAL A 249 0.49 -9.53 5.19
C VAL A 249 1.58 -8.58 5.66
N GLY A 250 2.38 -8.10 4.71
CA GLY A 250 3.39 -7.07 4.96
C GLY A 250 2.88 -5.67 4.62
N PHE A 251 3.05 -4.72 5.54
CA PHE A 251 2.75 -3.31 5.32
C PHE A 251 4.02 -2.52 5.03
N LYS A 252 4.09 -1.86 3.88
CA LYS A 252 5.24 -1.00 3.55
C LYS A 252 5.22 0.29 4.36
N ASN A 253 6.39 0.72 4.85
CA ASN A 253 6.52 2.08 5.39
C ASN A 253 6.13 3.14 4.34
N GLY A 254 5.68 4.30 4.83
CA GLY A 254 5.19 5.40 4.00
C GLY A 254 6.21 5.90 2.98
N THR A 255 5.76 6.58 1.93
CA THR A 255 6.66 7.10 0.86
C THR A 255 7.73 8.06 1.37
N SER A 256 7.50 8.73 2.48
CA SER A 256 8.45 9.60 3.18
C SER A 256 9.51 8.84 3.97
N GLY A 257 9.31 7.55 4.27
CA GLY A 257 10.12 6.76 5.21
C GLY A 257 9.41 6.45 6.54
N ASP A 258 8.19 6.95 6.74
CA ASP A 258 7.47 6.83 8.00
C ASP A 258 7.03 5.39 8.32
N VAL A 259 7.58 4.85 9.42
CA VAL A 259 7.30 3.51 9.95
C VAL A 259 6.03 3.50 10.80
N GLN A 260 5.64 4.62 11.42
CA GLN A 260 4.47 4.68 12.30
C GLN A 260 3.20 4.33 11.54
N ILE A 261 3.06 4.80 10.29
CA ILE A 261 1.93 4.50 9.43
C ILE A 261 1.73 2.98 9.23
N ALA A 262 2.84 2.24 9.07
CA ALA A 262 2.81 0.79 8.95
C ALA A 262 2.58 0.09 10.29
N SER A 263 3.15 0.61 11.39
CA SER A 263 2.86 0.13 12.75
C SER A 263 1.37 0.20 13.08
N ASP A 264 0.73 1.33 12.77
CA ASP A 264 -0.70 1.54 12.99
C ASP A 264 -1.54 0.61 12.10
N ALA A 265 -1.10 0.37 10.87
CA ALA A 265 -1.77 -0.54 9.95
C ALA A 265 -1.71 -2.00 10.41
N ILE A 266 -0.54 -2.45 10.90
CA ILE A 266 -0.38 -3.77 11.53
C ILE A 266 -1.35 -3.87 12.71
N LYS A 267 -1.29 -2.92 13.64
CA LYS A 267 -2.13 -2.92 14.84
C LYS A 267 -3.62 -2.94 14.52
N ALA A 268 -4.07 -2.14 13.56
CA ALA A 268 -5.46 -2.14 13.13
C ALA A 268 -5.87 -3.50 12.55
N SER A 269 -5.02 -4.12 11.75
CA SER A 269 -5.32 -5.37 11.04
C SER A 269 -5.38 -6.59 11.96
N LEU A 270 -4.84 -6.52 13.18
CA LEU A 270 -4.96 -7.57 14.20
C LEU A 270 -6.40 -7.79 14.67
N PHE A 271 -7.31 -6.82 14.48
CA PHE A 271 -8.66 -6.87 15.03
C PHE A 271 -9.72 -7.15 13.97
N PRO A 272 -10.90 -7.66 14.36
CA PRO A 272 -12.09 -7.74 13.51
C PRO A 272 -12.50 -6.37 12.95
N HIS A 273 -12.89 -6.35 11.68
CA HIS A 273 -13.45 -5.20 10.98
C HIS A 273 -14.75 -5.57 10.27
N CYS A 274 -15.48 -4.54 9.83
CA CYS A 274 -16.69 -4.67 9.03
C CYS A 274 -16.64 -3.64 7.88
N PHE A 275 -16.66 -4.11 6.63
CA PHE A 275 -16.53 -3.23 5.46
C PHE A 275 -17.31 -3.76 4.24
N LEU A 276 -17.49 -2.90 3.23
CA LEU A 276 -18.16 -3.27 1.98
C LEU A 276 -17.16 -3.91 1.00
N SER A 277 -17.53 -5.07 0.45
CA SER A 277 -16.80 -5.76 -0.61
C SER A 277 -17.80 -6.51 -1.51
N VAL A 278 -17.33 -7.49 -2.27
CA VAL A 278 -18.15 -8.34 -3.12
C VAL A 278 -18.11 -9.80 -2.66
N THR A 279 -19.22 -10.50 -2.82
CA THR A 279 -19.32 -11.96 -2.65
C THR A 279 -18.62 -12.70 -3.78
N SER A 280 -18.46 -14.02 -3.63
CA SER A 280 -17.97 -14.87 -4.72
C SER A 280 -18.93 -14.91 -5.92
N GLN A 281 -20.20 -14.57 -5.74
CA GLN A 281 -21.18 -14.41 -6.82
C GLN A 281 -21.09 -13.03 -7.50
N GLY A 282 -20.25 -12.11 -7.03
CA GLY A 282 -20.08 -10.77 -7.60
C GLY A 282 -21.11 -9.74 -7.15
N THR A 283 -21.86 -10.02 -6.07
CA THR A 283 -22.81 -9.07 -5.46
C THR A 283 -22.15 -8.30 -4.32
N VAL A 284 -22.58 -7.06 -4.08
CA VAL A 284 -22.08 -6.28 -2.93
C VAL A 284 -22.49 -6.94 -1.62
N ALA A 285 -21.56 -7.00 -0.66
CA ALA A 285 -21.79 -7.58 0.65
C ALA A 285 -21.07 -6.81 1.76
N ILE A 286 -21.61 -6.97 2.98
CA ILE A 286 -20.96 -6.59 4.22
C ILE A 286 -20.05 -7.76 4.61
N VAL A 287 -18.75 -7.51 4.71
CA VAL A 287 -17.73 -8.48 5.11
C VAL A 287 -17.32 -8.20 6.54
N THR A 288 -17.41 -9.21 7.41
CA THR A 288 -16.89 -9.16 8.77
C THR A 288 -15.66 -10.06 8.88
N THR A 289 -14.54 -9.50 9.31
CA THR A 289 -13.25 -10.21 9.43
C THR A 289 -12.98 -10.66 10.86
N LYS A 290 -11.96 -11.49 11.04
CA LYS A 290 -11.56 -12.01 12.37
C LYS A 290 -10.35 -11.30 12.96
N GLY A 291 -9.68 -10.45 12.19
CA GLY A 291 -8.32 -10.03 12.47
C GLY A 291 -7.30 -10.96 11.82
N ASN A 292 -6.11 -10.44 11.55
CA ASN A 292 -4.99 -11.16 10.97
C ASN A 292 -3.74 -10.96 11.83
N ASP A 293 -3.41 -11.99 12.61
CA ASP A 293 -2.27 -11.95 13.55
C ASP A 293 -0.92 -12.04 12.84
N ASP A 294 -0.90 -12.33 11.53
CA ASP A 294 0.31 -12.58 10.72
C ASP A 294 0.74 -11.31 9.95
N CYS A 295 0.49 -10.14 10.52
CA CYS A 295 0.89 -8.85 9.95
C CYS A 295 2.32 -8.44 10.37
N HIS A 296 3.08 -7.85 9.44
CA HIS A 296 4.47 -7.41 9.69
C HIS A 296 4.86 -6.16 8.90
N LEU A 297 6.00 -5.57 9.24
CA LEU A 297 6.54 -4.37 8.58
C LEU A 297 7.39 -4.73 7.35
N ILE A 298 7.30 -3.93 6.29
CA ILE A 298 8.23 -3.93 5.16
C ILE A 298 8.99 -2.58 5.13
N LEU A 299 10.31 -2.63 5.34
CA LEU A 299 11.20 -1.48 5.20
C LEU A 299 11.66 -1.34 3.75
N ARG A 300 11.34 -0.22 3.10
CA ARG A 300 11.54 -0.02 1.65
C ARG A 300 12.23 1.30 1.27
N GLY A 301 12.81 1.97 2.25
CA GLY A 301 13.34 3.33 2.18
C GLY A 301 12.24 4.39 2.09
N GLY A 302 12.60 5.61 1.72
CA GLY A 302 11.64 6.70 1.57
C GLY A 302 12.28 7.97 1.06
N GLY A 303 11.55 9.08 1.13
CA GLY A 303 12.07 10.42 0.86
C GLY A 303 13.25 10.81 1.74
N SER A 304 13.32 10.27 2.97
CA SER A 304 14.45 10.43 3.89
C SER A 304 15.70 9.62 3.51
N GLY A 305 15.61 8.70 2.54
CA GLY A 305 16.70 7.83 2.12
C GLY A 305 16.43 6.34 2.36
N PRO A 306 17.45 5.48 2.16
CA PRO A 306 17.39 4.08 2.53
C PRO A 306 17.20 3.87 4.03
N ASN A 307 16.54 2.78 4.42
CA ASN A 307 16.29 2.40 5.81
C ASN A 307 16.51 0.89 6.06
N TYR A 308 17.48 0.28 5.36
CA TYR A 308 17.84 -1.13 5.49
C TYR A 308 18.98 -1.40 6.48
N ASP A 309 19.75 -0.37 6.84
CA ASP A 309 20.91 -0.51 7.72
C ASP A 309 20.51 -0.90 9.15
N LYS A 310 21.49 -1.42 9.90
CA LYS A 310 21.30 -1.93 11.27
C LYS A 310 20.63 -0.93 12.21
N LYS A 311 20.96 0.37 12.10
CA LYS A 311 20.35 1.40 12.95
C LYS A 311 18.89 1.62 12.56
N SER A 312 18.61 1.74 11.27
CA SER A 312 17.25 1.89 10.75
C SER A 312 16.34 0.72 11.14
N VAL A 313 16.84 -0.52 11.07
CA VAL A 313 16.10 -1.72 11.51
C VAL A 313 15.82 -1.67 13.02
N ALA A 314 16.81 -1.31 13.84
CA ALA A 314 16.63 -1.18 15.29
C ALA A 314 15.63 -0.08 15.66
N ASP A 315 15.70 1.08 15.01
CA ASP A 315 14.77 2.19 15.22
C ASP A 315 13.33 1.78 14.84
N ALA A 316 13.16 1.07 13.73
CA ALA A 316 11.86 0.56 13.30
C ALA A 316 11.28 -0.44 14.32
N VAL A 317 12.08 -1.39 14.80
CA VAL A 317 11.65 -2.34 15.84
C VAL A 317 11.24 -1.61 17.12
N SER A 318 11.99 -0.58 17.52
CA SER A 318 11.65 0.25 18.69
C SER A 318 10.29 0.95 18.54
N ILE A 319 9.92 1.39 17.32
CA ILE A 319 8.60 1.97 17.04
C ILE A 319 7.50 0.90 17.18
N LEU A 320 7.71 -0.30 16.65
CA LEU A 320 6.77 -1.42 16.75
C LEU A 320 6.57 -1.84 18.23
N GLU A 321 7.64 -1.85 19.02
CA GLU A 321 7.60 -2.10 20.47
C GLU A 321 6.79 -1.05 21.23
N LYS A 322 7.07 0.24 21.00
CA LYS A 322 6.34 1.37 21.62
C LYS A 322 4.86 1.35 21.25
N SER A 323 4.52 0.83 20.06
CA SER A 323 3.14 0.65 19.59
C SER A 323 2.40 -0.51 20.27
N LYS A 324 3.11 -1.27 21.13
CA LYS A 324 2.64 -2.44 21.88
C LYS A 324 2.24 -3.60 20.96
N LEU A 325 2.93 -3.77 19.84
CA LEU A 325 2.77 -4.96 18.98
C LEU A 325 3.40 -6.18 19.66
N GLU A 326 2.90 -7.38 19.39
CA GLU A 326 3.48 -8.61 19.93
C GLU A 326 4.84 -8.94 19.30
N PRO A 327 5.71 -9.74 19.95
CA PRO A 327 7.04 -10.07 19.43
C PRO A 327 7.06 -10.55 17.97
N ARG A 328 6.06 -11.33 17.56
CA ARG A 328 5.92 -11.82 16.18
C ARG A 328 5.64 -10.70 15.16
N ASN A 329 4.92 -9.65 15.56
CA ASN A 329 4.57 -8.52 14.69
C ASN A 329 5.65 -7.42 14.66
N ARG A 330 6.71 -7.58 15.47
CA ARG A 330 7.88 -6.68 15.48
C ARG A 330 8.95 -7.10 14.45
N LYS A 331 8.72 -8.20 13.73
CA LYS A 331 9.61 -8.69 12.68
C LYS A 331 9.48 -7.84 11.41
N VAL A 332 10.56 -7.76 10.65
CA VAL A 332 10.63 -6.94 9.44
C VAL A 332 11.04 -7.75 8.22
N VAL A 333 10.41 -7.43 7.08
CA VAL A 333 10.94 -7.71 5.75
C VAL A 333 11.69 -6.47 5.28
N VAL A 334 12.87 -6.64 4.70
CA VAL A 334 13.62 -5.52 4.09
C VAL A 334 13.56 -5.63 2.57
N ASP A 335 12.99 -4.62 1.91
CA ASP A 335 12.95 -4.51 0.45
C ASP A 335 14.28 -3.95 -0.06
N CYS A 336 15.01 -4.75 -0.83
CA CYS A 336 16.30 -4.38 -1.42
C CYS A 336 16.18 -3.37 -2.55
N SER A 337 14.99 -3.24 -3.16
CA SER A 337 14.71 -2.35 -4.30
C SER A 337 14.24 -0.97 -3.84
N HIS A 338 13.42 -0.29 -4.67
CA HIS A 338 12.72 0.95 -4.36
C HIS A 338 13.61 2.04 -3.72
N GLY A 339 13.22 2.55 -2.54
CA GLY A 339 13.96 3.61 -1.85
C GLY A 339 15.33 3.14 -1.36
N ASN A 340 15.42 1.87 -0.95
CA ASN A 340 16.64 1.27 -0.43
C ASN A 340 17.73 1.12 -1.50
N SER A 341 17.35 0.75 -2.72
CA SER A 341 18.27 0.74 -3.87
C SER A 341 18.58 2.14 -4.43
N ARG A 342 17.93 3.20 -3.93
CA ARG A 342 17.89 4.53 -4.55
C ARG A 342 17.39 4.49 -6.00
N LYS A 343 16.46 3.58 -6.29
CA LYS A 343 15.93 3.28 -7.62
C LYS A 343 17.00 2.84 -8.63
N GLN A 344 18.09 2.23 -8.15
CA GLN A 344 19.15 1.68 -8.99
C GLN A 344 19.24 0.17 -8.75
N HIS A 345 18.73 -0.63 -9.69
CA HIS A 345 18.68 -2.11 -9.55
C HIS A 345 20.03 -2.75 -9.18
N LYS A 346 21.15 -2.20 -9.66
CA LYS A 346 22.53 -2.63 -9.35
C LYS A 346 22.92 -2.45 -7.87
N ASN A 347 22.16 -1.68 -7.11
CA ASN A 347 22.38 -1.53 -5.66
C ASN A 347 21.66 -2.61 -4.84
N GLN A 348 20.71 -3.36 -5.39
CA GLN A 348 20.00 -4.42 -4.63
C GLN A 348 20.95 -5.46 -4.01
N PRO A 349 22.01 -5.94 -4.70
CA PRO A 349 22.98 -6.85 -4.09
C PRO A 349 23.76 -6.23 -2.92
N LEU A 350 24.00 -4.91 -2.93
CA LEU A 350 24.66 -4.21 -1.81
C LEU A 350 23.75 -4.18 -0.59
N VAL A 351 22.46 -3.92 -0.78
CA VAL A 351 21.46 -3.97 0.29
C VAL A 351 21.34 -5.39 0.85
N ALA A 352 21.27 -6.39 -0.02
CA ALA A 352 21.20 -7.80 0.39
C ALA A 352 22.44 -8.24 1.19
N LYS A 353 23.63 -7.74 0.81
CA LYS A 353 24.88 -8.02 1.53
C LYS A 353 24.86 -7.44 2.96
N ASP A 354 24.43 -6.19 3.12
CA ASP A 354 24.30 -5.54 4.43
C ASP A 354 23.31 -6.31 5.34
N ILE A 355 22.17 -6.74 4.78
CA ILE A 355 21.20 -7.57 5.51
C ILE A 355 21.80 -8.92 5.91
N ALA A 356 22.55 -9.57 5.03
CA ALA A 356 23.23 -10.83 5.33
C ALA A 356 24.26 -10.67 6.46
N GLU A 357 25.01 -9.57 6.47
CA GLU A 357 25.93 -9.22 7.56
C GLU A 357 25.17 -9.06 8.88
N GLN A 358 24.07 -8.30 8.90
CA GLN A 358 23.22 -8.14 10.10
C GLN A 358 22.69 -9.47 10.65
N ILE A 359 22.23 -10.37 9.77
CA ILE A 359 21.74 -11.69 10.17
C ILE A 359 22.88 -12.54 10.74
N SER A 360 24.06 -12.52 10.09
CA SER A 360 25.24 -13.27 10.54
C SER A 360 25.77 -12.82 11.90
N GLU A 361 25.57 -11.54 12.25
CA GLU A 361 25.87 -10.97 13.57
C GLU A 361 24.82 -11.31 14.64
N GLY A 362 23.80 -12.10 14.31
CA GLY A 362 22.73 -12.53 15.22
C GLY A 362 21.49 -11.64 15.20
N GLY A 363 21.31 -10.80 14.17
CA GLY A 363 20.11 -9.98 13.99
C GLY A 363 18.85 -10.84 13.76
N ARG A 364 17.99 -10.94 14.78
CA ARG A 364 16.76 -11.77 14.73
C ARG A 364 15.49 -11.02 14.33
N SER A 365 15.56 -9.71 14.15
CA SER A 365 14.39 -8.88 13.81
C SER A 365 14.02 -8.98 12.33
N ILE A 366 15.00 -9.24 11.46
CA ILE A 366 14.80 -9.46 10.04
C ILE A 366 14.40 -10.92 9.85
N PHE A 367 13.19 -11.17 9.34
CA PHE A 367 12.72 -12.51 9.02
C PHE A 367 12.55 -12.73 7.51
N GLY A 368 12.74 -11.68 6.71
CA GLY A 368 12.75 -11.82 5.26
C GLY A 368 13.29 -10.63 4.49
N VAL A 369 13.42 -10.83 3.19
CA VAL A 369 13.84 -9.82 2.22
C VAL A 369 12.92 -9.82 1.00
N MET A 370 12.84 -8.67 0.33
CA MET A 370 12.17 -8.53 -0.96
C MET A 370 13.15 -8.07 -2.03
N ILE A 371 13.13 -8.73 -3.20
CA ILE A 371 14.05 -8.48 -4.31
C ILE A 371 13.25 -8.37 -5.61
N GLU A 372 13.57 -7.35 -6.41
CA GLU A 372 13.09 -7.25 -7.79
C GLU A 372 14.13 -7.86 -8.73
N SER A 373 13.75 -8.93 -9.42
CA SER A 373 14.60 -9.68 -10.33
C SER A 373 13.81 -10.17 -11.54
N ASN A 374 14.47 -10.34 -12.67
CA ASN A 374 13.87 -10.91 -13.86
C ASN A 374 14.90 -11.78 -14.58
N ILE A 375 14.53 -12.40 -15.70
CA ILE A 375 15.47 -13.18 -16.52
C ILE A 375 16.63 -12.28 -16.99
N GLU A 376 16.29 -11.09 -17.50
CA GLU A 376 17.24 -10.06 -17.92
C GLU A 376 17.25 -8.87 -16.95
N GLU A 377 18.39 -8.18 -16.83
CA GLU A 377 18.52 -7.00 -15.97
C GLU A 377 17.91 -5.72 -16.58
N GLY A 378 17.70 -4.71 -15.74
CA GLY A 378 17.23 -3.39 -16.17
C GLY A 378 15.72 -3.31 -16.43
N ASN A 379 15.33 -2.41 -17.32
CA ASN A 379 13.96 -2.17 -17.72
C ASN A 379 13.90 -1.62 -19.15
N GLN A 380 12.71 -1.68 -19.76
CA GLN A 380 12.46 -1.13 -21.09
C GLN A 380 11.17 -0.29 -21.08
N PRO A 381 11.05 0.73 -21.96
CA PRO A 381 9.80 1.45 -22.15
C PRO A 381 8.73 0.57 -22.80
N GLU A 382 7.47 0.95 -22.64
CA GLU A 382 6.37 0.31 -23.36
C GLU A 382 6.57 0.49 -24.88
N PRO A 383 6.27 -0.54 -25.71
CA PRO A 383 6.30 -0.40 -27.16
C PRO A 383 5.33 0.71 -27.58
N SER A 384 5.80 1.63 -28.43
CA SER A 384 4.94 2.72 -28.90
C SER A 384 3.82 2.18 -29.79
N LYS A 385 2.62 2.76 -29.68
CA LYS A 385 1.45 2.40 -30.52
C LYS A 385 1.69 2.56 -32.03
N ASN A 386 2.78 3.22 -32.43
CA ASN A 386 3.13 3.55 -33.82
C ASN A 386 4.31 2.73 -34.37
N GLY A 387 4.34 1.42 -34.12
CA GLY A 387 5.05 0.49 -35.01
C GLY A 387 6.57 0.60 -35.09
N GLY A 388 7.25 1.01 -34.02
CA GLY A 388 8.68 0.74 -33.88
C GLY A 388 8.88 -0.57 -33.14
N MET A 389 9.10 -1.69 -33.84
CA MET A 389 9.58 -2.92 -33.21
C MET A 389 10.95 -2.63 -32.58
N VAL A 390 10.95 -2.31 -31.29
CA VAL A 390 12.13 -2.59 -30.46
C VAL A 390 11.99 -4.08 -30.13
N LYS A 391 12.88 -4.90 -30.70
CA LYS A 391 12.93 -6.33 -30.43
C LYS A 391 13.00 -6.54 -28.92
N PHE A 392 12.00 -7.21 -28.37
CA PHE A 392 12.00 -7.73 -27.02
C PHE A 392 13.04 -8.86 -26.94
N PHE A 393 13.99 -8.74 -26.01
CA PHE A 393 14.75 -9.85 -25.46
C PHE A 393 14.46 -9.90 -23.96
#